data_AF-A0A1J1HCC5-F1
#
_entry.id   AF-A0A1J1HCC5-F1
#
_cell.length_a   1.000
_cell.length_b   1.000
_cell.length_c   1.000
_cell.angle_alpha   90.00
_cell.angle_beta   90.00
_cell.angle_gamma   90.00
#
_symmetry.space_group_name_H-M   'P 1'
#
loop_
_entity.id
_entity.type
_entity.pdbx_description
1 polymer ?
#
loop_
_entity_poly.entity_id
_entity_poly.type
_entity_poly.pdbx_seq_one_letter_code
_entity_poly.pdbx_strand_id
1 'polypeptide(L)'
;MFIQYISRKKYITYIIYIIFLKQIRIIYMNKVTYYLKNKNLFFIKSNFFFFKEKRKIYLKKYEMDFCEVDLDEFCYKQFDKTKKSCSYIPYNKTEFIEKVNELIKEKKIKVVPGYAGFCKHIFIENFTDATIETIEITDKNRDLIKTDYISRRDNELPVLIRWISKKDITDIRKAKYLDLILYSREQIEKENKETKIIPHKKSNCLYSIICIKPQDEDYELPMTPITMLRNTLITEGGSGINLNREKYLESVKYWRHHVSIIDN
;
A
#
# COMPACT_ATOMS: atom_id res chain seq x y z
N MET A 1 46.49 21.02 -39.91
CA MET A 1 46.63 21.77 -38.64
C MET A 1 45.27 22.27 -38.19
N PHE A 2 44.79 21.77 -37.04
CA PHE A 2 43.74 22.26 -36.11
C PHE A 2 42.31 22.55 -36.65
N ILE A 3 41.29 21.67 -36.42
CA ILE A 3 40.43 21.43 -35.21
C ILE A 3 39.35 22.54 -35.04
N GLN A 4 38.03 22.29 -35.00
CA GLN A 4 37.20 21.76 -33.88
C GLN A 4 35.73 21.54 -34.38
N TYR A 5 35.11 20.35 -34.41
CA TYR A 5 34.34 19.56 -33.40
C TYR A 5 33.08 20.21 -32.76
N ILE A 6 32.04 19.36 -32.50
CA ILE A 6 30.78 19.49 -31.69
C ILE A 6 29.50 19.68 -32.55
N SER A 7 28.36 19.00 -32.40
CA SER A 7 27.93 17.75 -31.73
C SER A 7 26.45 17.47 -32.09
N ARG A 8 26.14 16.21 -32.44
CA ARG A 8 24.91 15.41 -32.25
C ARG A 8 23.60 16.05 -31.73
N LYS A 9 22.47 15.81 -32.44
CA LYS A 9 21.33 14.93 -32.04
C LYS A 9 20.10 15.14 -32.97
N LYS A 10 19.77 14.13 -33.78
CA LYS A 10 18.48 14.04 -34.52
C LYS A 10 17.42 13.47 -33.57
N TYR A 11 16.38 14.23 -33.26
CA TYR A 11 15.14 13.72 -32.67
C TYR A 11 14.05 13.69 -33.74
N ILE A 12 13.62 12.49 -34.10
CA ILE A 12 12.45 12.23 -34.94
C ILE A 12 11.21 12.60 -34.13
N THR A 13 10.43 13.56 -34.62
CA THR A 13 9.16 13.97 -34.04
C THR A 13 8.03 13.22 -34.75
N TYR A 14 7.35 12.30 -34.05
CA TYR A 14 6.08 11.74 -34.50
C TYR A 14 4.94 12.59 -33.93
N ILE A 15 4.06 13.08 -34.81
CA ILE A 15 2.84 13.81 -34.47
C ILE A 15 1.67 12.84 -34.62
N ILE A 16 0.97 12.53 -33.52
CA ILE A 16 -0.32 11.83 -33.55
C ILE A 16 -1.42 12.86 -33.32
N TYR A 17 -2.34 12.96 -34.27
CA TYR A 17 -3.50 13.86 -34.27
C TYR A 17 -4.70 13.10 -33.68
N ILE A 18 -5.32 13.59 -32.61
CA ILE A 18 -6.62 13.07 -32.12
C ILE A 18 -7.60 14.24 -31.99
N ILE A 19 -8.60 14.22 -32.87
CA ILE A 19 -9.77 15.10 -32.88
C ILE A 19 -10.71 14.70 -31.74
N PHE A 20 -11.22 15.72 -31.05
CA PHE A 20 -12.24 15.63 -30.02
C PHE A 20 -13.49 14.86 -30.50
N LEU A 21 -13.77 13.71 -29.89
CA LEU A 21 -15.12 13.19 -29.74
C LEU A 21 -15.29 12.74 -28.29
N LYS A 22 -16.30 13.31 -27.63
CA LYS A 22 -16.78 12.97 -26.29
C LYS A 22 -17.08 11.47 -26.20
N GLN A 23 -16.13 10.67 -25.72
CA GLN A 23 -16.36 9.38 -25.10
C GLN A 23 -15.07 9.01 -24.37
N ILE A 24 -15.17 8.71 -23.09
CA ILE A 24 -14.08 8.14 -22.31
C ILE A 24 -13.77 6.78 -22.95
N ARG A 25 -12.76 6.73 -23.80
CA ARG A 25 -12.14 5.48 -24.24
C ARG A 25 -10.87 5.29 -23.44
N ILE A 26 -10.90 4.27 -22.58
CA ILE A 26 -9.72 3.66 -21.99
C ILE A 26 -8.83 3.25 -23.17
N ILE A 27 -7.70 3.93 -23.36
CA ILE A 27 -6.71 3.53 -24.35
C ILE A 27 -5.85 2.47 -23.68
N TYR A 28 -6.09 1.19 -24.02
CA TYR A 28 -5.17 0.10 -23.73
C TYR A 28 -4.03 0.17 -24.74
N MET A 29 -2.92 0.79 -24.34
CA MET A 29 -1.61 0.52 -24.94
C MET A 29 -0.72 -0.01 -23.82
N ASN A 30 -0.35 -1.29 -23.92
CA ASN A 30 0.63 -2.01 -23.10
C ASN A 30 0.73 -1.59 -21.61
N LYS A 31 0.04 -2.34 -20.74
CA LYS A 31 0.31 -2.48 -19.29
C LYS A 31 0.55 -1.19 -18.48
N VAL A 32 -0.18 -0.09 -18.71
CA VAL A 32 -0.13 1.08 -17.81
C VAL A 32 -1.50 1.75 -17.67
N THR A 33 -1.96 1.92 -16.43
CA THR A 33 -3.18 2.66 -16.07
C THR A 33 -2.83 4.12 -15.78
N TYR A 34 -3.51 5.07 -16.42
CA TYR A 34 -3.23 6.52 -16.28
C TYR A 34 -4.35 7.22 -15.50
N TYR A 35 -4.00 8.10 -14.55
CA TYR A 35 -4.94 8.95 -13.82
C TYR A 35 -4.68 10.44 -14.11
N LEU A 36 -5.74 11.17 -14.47
CA LEU A 36 -5.73 12.63 -14.65
C LEU A 36 -6.31 13.32 -13.42
N LYS A 37 -5.53 14.20 -12.77
CA LYS A 37 -5.97 15.02 -11.64
C LYS A 37 -6.31 16.43 -12.13
N ASN A 38 -7.60 16.75 -12.25
CA ASN A 38 -8.08 18.08 -12.64
C ASN A 38 -8.35 18.95 -11.39
N LYS A 39 -7.77 20.14 -11.31
CA LYS A 39 -8.24 21.22 -10.42
C LYS A 39 -8.29 22.55 -11.19
N ASN A 40 -9.44 23.21 -11.03
CA ASN A 40 -9.79 24.62 -11.28
C ASN A 40 -10.47 24.94 -12.63
N LEU A 41 -11.81 25.13 -12.56
CA LEU A 41 -12.60 25.95 -13.47
C LEU A 41 -12.47 27.42 -13.05
N PHE A 42 -12.18 28.31 -14.01
CA PHE A 42 -12.49 29.73 -13.90
C PHE A 42 -13.19 30.19 -15.18
N PHE A 43 -14.35 30.83 -15.02
CA PHE A 43 -15.18 31.40 -16.07
C PHE A 43 -14.92 32.90 -16.17
N ILE A 44 -14.48 33.41 -17.33
CA ILE A 44 -14.59 34.83 -17.73
C ILE A 44 -14.97 34.89 -19.21
N LYS A 45 -15.98 35.73 -19.50
CA LYS A 45 -16.62 35.98 -20.80
C LYS A 45 -15.65 36.55 -21.85
N SER A 46 -15.90 36.15 -23.11
CA SER A 46 -15.56 36.84 -24.36
C SER A 46 -14.10 37.26 -24.56
N ASN A 47 -13.30 36.34 -25.11
CA ASN A 47 -12.40 36.53 -26.26
C ASN A 47 -11.37 35.39 -26.28
N PHE A 48 -11.46 34.54 -27.30
CA PHE A 48 -10.58 33.39 -27.48
C PHE A 48 -9.16 33.84 -27.88
N PHE A 49 -8.28 34.02 -26.89
CA PHE A 49 -6.84 33.95 -27.11
C PHE A 49 -6.37 32.53 -26.77
N PHE A 50 -6.03 31.76 -27.81
CA PHE A 50 -5.38 30.46 -27.65
C PHE A 50 -3.90 30.65 -27.25
N PHE A 51 -3.63 30.80 -25.95
CA PHE A 51 -2.29 30.55 -25.43
C PHE A 51 -2.05 29.05 -25.35
N LYS A 52 -1.28 28.52 -26.32
CA LYS A 52 -0.82 27.12 -26.30
C LYS A 52 0.31 26.98 -25.29
N GLU A 53 -0.03 26.93 -24.01
CA GLU A 53 0.91 26.62 -22.95
C GLU A 53 1.40 25.17 -23.15
N LYS A 54 2.64 25.00 -23.64
CA LYS A 54 3.31 23.70 -23.71
C LYS A 54 3.55 23.22 -22.27
N ARG A 55 2.56 22.59 -21.64
CA ARG A 55 2.76 21.91 -20.36
C ARG A 55 3.67 20.71 -20.60
N LYS A 56 4.92 20.81 -20.15
CA LYS A 56 5.81 19.66 -19.99
C LYS A 56 5.18 18.72 -18.97
N ILE A 57 4.67 17.58 -19.44
CA ILE A 57 4.29 16.48 -18.56
C ILE A 57 5.59 15.83 -18.09
N TYR A 58 5.98 16.09 -16.85
CA TYR A 58 7.08 15.38 -16.21
C TYR A 58 6.57 14.01 -15.75
N LEU A 59 6.88 12.97 -16.53
CA LEU A 59 6.68 11.58 -16.13
C LEU A 59 7.74 11.25 -15.08
N LYS A 60 7.36 11.23 -13.80
CA LYS A 60 8.27 10.86 -12.71
C LYS A 60 8.42 9.33 -12.71
N LYS A 61 9.53 8.83 -13.26
CA LYS A 61 9.92 7.42 -13.15
C LYS A 61 10.31 7.16 -11.69
N TYR A 62 9.50 6.42 -10.95
CA TYR A 62 9.87 5.96 -9.61
C TYR A 62 10.79 4.76 -9.78
N GLU A 63 12.10 4.96 -9.61
CA GLU A 63 13.05 3.86 -9.52
C GLU A 63 13.06 3.32 -8.09
N MET A 64 13.17 2.00 -7.95
CA MET A 64 13.34 1.36 -6.66
C MET A 64 14.70 1.79 -6.08
N ASP A 65 14.67 2.34 -4.88
CA ASP A 65 15.84 2.79 -4.10
C ASP A 65 16.45 1.67 -3.23
N PHE A 66 15.89 0.45 -3.27
CA PHE A 66 16.41 -0.73 -2.58
C PHE A 66 16.43 -1.95 -3.50
N CYS A 67 17.36 -2.87 -3.23
CA CYS A 67 17.54 -4.14 -3.94
C CYS A 67 17.18 -5.37 -3.09
N GLU A 68 16.88 -5.17 -1.82
CA GLU A 68 16.45 -6.19 -0.86
C GLU A 68 15.68 -5.52 0.29
N VAL A 69 14.93 -6.34 1.01
CA VAL A 69 14.13 -5.96 2.18
C VAL A 69 14.34 -6.98 3.30
N ASP A 70 14.19 -6.54 4.53
CA ASP A 70 14.14 -7.41 5.71
C ASP A 70 12.69 -7.54 6.21
N LEU A 71 12.47 -8.31 7.27
CA LEU A 71 11.21 -8.44 7.96
C LEU A 71 11.31 -7.85 9.36
N ASP A 72 10.46 -6.88 9.66
CA ASP A 72 10.40 -6.29 11.00
C ASP A 72 9.75 -7.27 12.01
N GLU A 73 10.17 -7.19 13.28
CA GLU A 73 9.66 -8.05 14.34
C GLU A 73 8.15 -7.87 14.58
N PHE A 74 7.59 -6.70 14.23
CA PHE A 74 6.13 -6.47 14.21
C PHE A 74 5.40 -7.49 13.34
N CYS A 75 6.01 -7.89 12.23
CA CYS A 75 5.40 -8.79 11.26
C CYS A 75 5.56 -10.27 11.63
N TYR A 76 6.48 -10.63 12.55
CA TYR A 76 6.78 -12.03 12.88
C TYR A 76 5.55 -12.82 13.35
N LYS A 77 4.65 -12.17 14.10
CA LYS A 77 3.40 -12.79 14.58
C LYS A 77 2.52 -13.33 13.45
N GLN A 78 2.62 -12.79 12.24
CA GLN A 78 1.85 -13.27 11.10
C GLN A 78 2.28 -14.66 10.61
N PHE A 79 3.47 -15.12 10.99
CA PHE A 79 3.97 -16.46 10.66
C PHE A 79 3.72 -17.49 11.78
N ASP A 80 3.11 -17.06 12.90
CA ASP A 80 2.79 -17.91 14.04
C ASP A 80 1.29 -18.22 14.06
N LYS A 81 0.93 -19.47 13.77
CA LYS A 81 -0.46 -19.95 13.75
C LYS A 81 -1.20 -19.77 15.09
N THR A 82 -0.47 -19.61 16.19
CA THR A 82 -1.06 -19.39 17.52
C THR A 82 -1.48 -17.93 17.74
N LYS A 83 -0.96 -16.99 16.93
CA LYS A 83 -1.27 -15.56 17.02
C LYS A 83 -2.52 -15.24 16.20
N LYS A 84 -3.65 -15.38 16.88
CA LYS A 84 -5.00 -15.24 16.32
C LYS A 84 -5.45 -13.80 16.02
N SER A 85 -4.75 -12.79 16.53
CA SER A 85 -5.13 -11.37 16.41
C SER A 85 -4.64 -10.70 15.12
N CYS A 86 -4.04 -11.44 14.20
CA CYS A 86 -3.55 -10.94 12.92
C CYS A 86 -3.70 -11.99 11.81
N SER A 87 -3.52 -11.55 10.56
CA SER A 87 -3.55 -12.43 9.39
C SER A 87 -2.40 -13.44 9.46
N TYR A 88 -2.74 -14.72 9.30
CA TYR A 88 -1.78 -15.81 9.27
C TYR A 88 -1.25 -16.05 7.86
N ILE A 89 0.07 -16.09 7.72
CA ILE A 89 0.82 -16.41 6.51
C ILE A 89 1.37 -17.83 6.68
N PRO A 90 0.74 -18.85 6.07
CA PRO A 90 1.18 -20.23 6.17
C PRO A 90 2.42 -20.46 5.30
N TYR A 91 3.56 -19.96 5.75
CA TYR A 91 4.84 -20.08 5.07
C TYR A 91 5.99 -20.01 6.09
N ASN A 92 7.16 -20.57 5.77
CA ASN A 92 8.33 -20.36 6.61
C ASN A 92 8.80 -18.90 6.50
N LYS A 93 8.96 -18.23 7.64
CA LYS A 93 9.32 -16.81 7.68
C LYS A 93 10.62 -16.48 6.92
N THR A 94 11.64 -17.32 7.04
CA THR A 94 12.95 -17.10 6.38
C THR A 94 12.82 -17.31 4.88
N GLU A 95 12.22 -18.44 4.47
CA GLU A 95 11.99 -18.75 3.05
C GLU A 95 11.08 -17.71 2.38
N PHE A 96 10.13 -17.12 3.12
CA PHE A 96 9.26 -16.06 2.62
C PHE A 96 10.09 -14.86 2.17
N ILE A 97 11.02 -14.41 3.02
CA ILE A 97 11.86 -13.24 2.74
C ILE A 97 12.87 -13.53 1.65
N GLU A 98 13.45 -14.73 1.61
CA GLU A 98 14.29 -15.16 0.50
C GLU A 98 13.52 -15.09 -0.83
N LYS A 99 12.26 -15.58 -0.86
CA LYS A 99 11.43 -15.54 -2.06
C LYS A 99 11.08 -14.11 -2.48
N VAL A 100 10.73 -13.24 -1.53
CA VAL A 100 10.46 -11.83 -1.82
C VAL A 100 11.71 -11.14 -2.39
N ASN A 101 12.88 -11.39 -1.81
CA ASN A 101 14.13 -10.82 -2.28
C ASN A 101 14.58 -11.36 -3.65
N GLU A 102 14.28 -12.62 -3.97
CA GLU A 102 14.42 -13.18 -5.32
C GLU A 102 13.58 -12.37 -6.32
N LEU A 103 12.28 -12.18 -6.04
CA LEU A 103 11.37 -11.42 -6.90
C LEU A 103 11.79 -9.96 -7.08
N ILE A 104 12.35 -9.33 -6.03
CA ILE A 104 12.94 -7.99 -6.08
C ILE A 104 14.11 -7.96 -7.08
N LYS A 105 15.06 -8.90 -6.95
CA LYS A 105 16.26 -8.97 -7.80
C LYS A 105 15.91 -9.21 -9.26
N GLU A 106 14.89 -10.04 -9.52
CA GLU A 106 14.37 -10.29 -10.86
C GLU A 106 13.59 -9.10 -11.46
N LYS A 107 13.37 -8.02 -10.69
CA LYS A 107 12.55 -6.87 -11.06
C LYS A 107 11.12 -7.26 -11.49
N LYS A 108 10.59 -8.35 -10.92
CA LYS A 108 9.24 -8.84 -11.17
C LYS A 108 8.19 -8.22 -10.25
N ILE A 109 8.58 -7.24 -9.44
CA ILE A 109 7.69 -6.58 -8.49
C ILE A 109 7.41 -5.12 -8.86
N LYS A 110 6.24 -4.64 -8.43
CA LYS A 110 5.84 -3.24 -8.52
C LYS A 110 5.91 -2.63 -7.13
N VAL A 111 6.77 -1.63 -6.94
CA VAL A 111 6.82 -0.81 -5.73
C VAL A 111 5.97 0.43 -5.94
N VAL A 112 5.06 0.72 -5.00
CA VAL A 112 4.28 1.95 -5.00
C VAL A 112 4.49 2.74 -3.72
N PRO A 113 4.37 4.08 -3.75
CA PRO A 113 4.36 4.88 -2.53
C PRO A 113 3.16 4.53 -1.66
N GLY A 114 3.35 4.47 -0.34
CA GLY A 114 2.27 4.37 0.63
C GLY A 114 1.77 5.73 1.11
N TYR A 115 1.08 5.74 2.25
CA TYR A 115 0.44 6.93 2.81
C TYR A 115 1.40 8.03 3.29
N ALA A 116 2.69 7.72 3.47
CA ALA A 116 3.73 8.63 3.94
C ALA A 116 5.07 8.36 3.23
N GLY A 117 6.02 9.30 3.29
CA GLY A 117 7.29 9.20 2.56
C GLY A 117 8.18 8.01 2.95
N PHE A 118 8.05 7.52 4.19
CA PHE A 118 8.76 6.32 4.69
C PHE A 118 8.01 5.01 4.37
N CYS A 119 6.79 5.07 3.86
CA CYS A 119 5.92 3.92 3.66
C CYS A 119 5.86 3.55 2.17
N LYS A 120 6.00 2.26 1.87
CA LYS A 120 5.89 1.71 0.52
C LYS A 120 5.09 0.43 0.54
N HIS A 121 4.59 0.04 -0.62
CA HIS A 121 3.91 -1.22 -0.82
C HIS A 121 4.56 -2.00 -1.96
N ILE A 122 4.63 -3.31 -1.80
CA ILE A 122 4.94 -4.27 -2.85
C ILE A 122 3.71 -5.17 -3.01
N PHE A 123 3.15 -5.23 -4.22
CA PHE A 123 2.11 -6.20 -4.55
C PHE A 123 2.72 -7.34 -5.34
N ILE A 124 2.51 -8.56 -4.86
CA ILE A 124 2.96 -9.81 -5.49
C ILE A 124 1.83 -10.83 -5.52
N GLU A 125 1.86 -11.73 -6.50
CA GLU A 125 0.96 -12.89 -6.50
C GLU A 125 1.19 -13.72 -5.23
N ASN A 126 0.10 -14.21 -4.66
CA ASN A 126 0.16 -14.98 -3.43
C ASN A 126 0.73 -16.38 -3.67
N PHE A 127 2.04 -16.50 -3.47
CA PHE A 127 2.76 -17.76 -3.52
C PHE A 127 2.62 -18.62 -2.25
N THR A 128 1.90 -18.14 -1.24
CA THR A 128 1.59 -18.87 0.01
C THR A 128 0.15 -19.37 -0.02
N ASP A 129 -0.33 -20.05 1.03
CA ASP A 129 -1.76 -20.39 1.17
C ASP A 129 -2.54 -19.40 2.06
N ALA A 130 -2.04 -18.17 2.19
CA ALA A 130 -2.72 -17.12 2.94
C ALA A 130 -4.10 -16.83 2.32
N THR A 131 -5.11 -16.76 3.19
CA THR A 131 -6.51 -16.52 2.81
C THR A 131 -6.85 -15.05 2.91
N ILE A 132 -7.90 -14.60 2.20
CA ILE A 132 -8.41 -13.23 2.31
C ILE A 132 -8.65 -12.83 3.78
N GLU A 133 -8.35 -11.58 4.11
CA GLU A 133 -8.50 -11.05 5.48
C GLU A 133 -9.70 -10.11 5.67
N THR A 134 -10.44 -9.83 4.59
CA THR A 134 -11.57 -8.90 4.59
C THR A 134 -12.68 -9.45 3.70
N ILE A 135 -13.92 -9.29 4.15
CA ILE A 135 -15.14 -9.71 3.46
C ILE A 135 -16.14 -8.57 3.44
N GLU A 136 -16.95 -8.49 2.38
CA GLU A 136 -18.08 -7.57 2.29
C GLU A 136 -19.17 -7.92 3.31
N ILE A 137 -19.72 -6.91 3.97
CA ILE A 137 -20.84 -7.05 4.89
C ILE A 137 -22.13 -7.19 4.08
N THR A 138 -22.80 -8.32 4.25
CA THR A 138 -24.08 -8.66 3.64
C THR A 138 -25.09 -9.00 4.72
N ASP A 139 -26.38 -9.04 4.38
CA ASP A 139 -27.41 -9.43 5.36
C ASP A 139 -27.23 -10.86 5.89
N LYS A 140 -26.52 -11.72 5.15
CA LYS A 140 -26.23 -13.10 5.56
C LYS A 140 -25.13 -13.21 6.63
N ASN A 141 -24.20 -12.26 6.67
CA ASN A 141 -23.03 -12.32 7.56
C ASN A 141 -23.01 -11.21 8.62
N ARG A 142 -23.91 -10.23 8.54
CA ARG A 142 -23.99 -9.09 9.45
C ARG A 142 -24.10 -9.51 10.91
N ASP A 143 -24.90 -10.54 11.20
CA ASP A 143 -25.14 -11.03 12.56
C ASP A 143 -23.96 -11.82 13.14
N LEU A 144 -22.96 -12.16 12.32
CA LEU A 144 -21.73 -12.81 12.74
C LEU A 144 -20.65 -11.81 13.19
N ILE A 145 -20.89 -10.51 12.99
CA ILE A 145 -19.93 -9.46 13.35
C ILE A 145 -19.83 -9.35 14.86
N LYS A 146 -18.64 -9.60 15.38
CA LYS A 146 -18.26 -9.42 16.79
C LYS A 146 -17.56 -8.09 16.97
N THR A 147 -17.58 -7.58 18.19
CA THR A 147 -16.90 -6.35 18.58
C THR A 147 -16.26 -6.51 19.95
N ASP A 148 -15.06 -5.95 20.12
CA ASP A 148 -14.34 -5.94 21.39
C ASP A 148 -13.20 -4.91 21.35
N TYR A 149 -12.61 -4.64 22.51
CA TYR A 149 -11.43 -3.82 22.68
C TYR A 149 -10.17 -4.69 22.60
N ILE A 150 -9.43 -4.59 21.50
CA ILE A 150 -8.23 -5.43 21.25
C ILE A 150 -7.00 -4.57 21.03
N SER A 151 -5.90 -4.93 21.73
CA SER A 151 -4.57 -4.40 21.49
C SER A 151 -3.81 -5.23 20.45
N ARG A 152 -2.99 -4.59 19.61
CA ARG A 152 -2.14 -5.31 18.65
C ARG A 152 -0.85 -5.84 19.29
N ARG A 153 -0.46 -5.25 20.42
CA ARG A 153 0.71 -5.51 21.27
C ARG A 153 0.37 -5.10 22.71
N ASP A 154 1.06 -5.69 23.68
CA ASP A 154 0.79 -5.46 25.11
C ASP A 154 1.04 -4.02 25.56
N ASN A 155 1.90 -3.28 24.85
CA ASN A 155 2.25 -1.89 25.12
C ASN A 155 1.41 -0.86 24.35
N GLU A 156 0.32 -1.29 23.68
CA GLU A 156 -0.61 -0.40 22.99
C GLU A 156 -1.97 -0.41 23.68
N LEU A 157 -2.62 0.77 23.76
CA LEU A 157 -3.99 0.86 24.22
C LEU A 157 -4.94 -0.02 23.38
N PRO A 158 -5.88 -0.74 24.01
CA PRO A 158 -6.85 -1.53 23.29
C PRO A 158 -7.85 -0.59 22.61
N VAL A 159 -8.26 -0.96 21.39
CA VAL A 159 -9.18 -0.15 20.60
C VAL A 159 -10.37 -0.99 20.18
N LEU A 160 -11.54 -0.34 20.04
CA LEU A 160 -12.73 -1.00 19.54
C LEU A 160 -12.47 -1.48 18.10
N ILE A 161 -12.58 -2.79 17.89
CA ILE A 161 -12.54 -3.40 16.57
C ILE A 161 -13.82 -4.18 16.31
N ARG A 162 -14.04 -4.53 15.04
CA ARG A 162 -15.10 -5.44 14.62
C ARG A 162 -14.56 -6.46 13.64
N TRP A 163 -15.03 -7.70 13.75
CA TRP A 163 -14.56 -8.80 12.89
C TRP A 163 -15.61 -9.90 12.77
N ILE A 164 -15.43 -10.78 11.79
CA ILE A 164 -16.08 -12.10 11.77
C ILE A 164 -14.98 -13.13 12.10
N SER A 165 -15.26 -14.09 12.99
CA SER A 165 -14.27 -15.13 13.28
C SER A 165 -14.11 -16.02 12.05
N LYS A 166 -12.89 -16.41 11.69
CA LYS A 166 -12.62 -17.26 10.51
C LYS A 166 -13.42 -18.56 10.51
N LYS A 167 -13.62 -19.17 11.69
CA LYS A 167 -14.44 -20.39 11.86
C LYS A 167 -15.91 -20.22 11.49
N ASP A 168 -16.42 -18.99 11.50
CA ASP A 168 -17.81 -18.66 11.19
C ASP A 168 -17.99 -18.39 9.66
N ILE A 169 -16.91 -18.51 8.87
CA ILE A 169 -16.92 -18.31 7.41
C ILE A 169 -16.75 -19.66 6.72
N THR A 170 -17.72 -20.02 5.88
CA THR A 170 -17.76 -21.34 5.23
C THR A 170 -16.88 -21.45 3.98
N ASP A 171 -16.66 -20.35 3.26
CA ASP A 171 -15.94 -20.34 1.98
C ASP A 171 -14.80 -19.31 2.00
N ILE A 172 -13.85 -19.52 2.91
CA ILE A 172 -12.68 -18.65 2.97
C ILE A 172 -11.65 -19.07 1.92
N ARG A 173 -11.48 -18.22 0.90
CA ARG A 173 -10.60 -18.50 -0.22
C ARG A 173 -9.18 -18.00 -0.01
N LYS A 174 -8.24 -18.63 -0.72
CA LYS A 174 -6.88 -18.13 -0.92
C LYS A 174 -6.93 -16.75 -1.57
N ALA A 175 -6.17 -15.80 -1.02
CA ALA A 175 -6.04 -14.46 -1.61
C ALA A 175 -5.26 -14.53 -2.93
N LYS A 176 -5.55 -13.65 -3.89
CA LYS A 176 -4.79 -13.56 -5.15
C LYS A 176 -3.42 -12.91 -4.99
N TYR A 177 -3.33 -11.91 -4.12
CA TYR A 177 -2.14 -11.08 -3.94
C TYR A 177 -1.77 -10.97 -2.46
N LEU A 178 -0.50 -10.62 -2.22
CA LEU A 178 -0.01 -10.13 -0.95
C LEU A 178 0.40 -8.67 -1.13
N ASP A 179 -0.19 -7.78 -0.34
CA ASP A 179 0.30 -6.41 -0.14
C ASP A 179 1.33 -6.43 1.01
N LEU A 180 2.59 -6.26 0.66
CA LEU A 180 3.70 -6.14 1.61
C LEU A 180 3.87 -4.66 1.92
N ILE A 181 3.55 -4.27 3.16
CA ILE A 181 3.70 -2.89 3.63
C ILE A 181 5.11 -2.75 4.21
N LEU A 182 5.88 -1.80 3.69
CA LEU A 182 7.26 -1.57 4.09
C LEU A 182 7.41 -0.21 4.74
N TYR A 183 8.14 -0.18 5.85
CA TYR A 183 8.65 1.07 6.43
C TYR A 183 10.15 1.18 6.21
N SER A 184 10.60 2.43 6.06
CA SER A 184 12.03 2.72 6.07
C SER A 184 12.63 2.39 7.43
N ARG A 185 13.91 2.03 7.45
CA ARG A 185 14.65 1.73 8.67
C ARG A 185 14.58 2.89 9.67
N GLU A 186 14.70 4.13 9.19
CA GLU A 186 14.66 5.33 10.03
C GLU A 186 13.31 5.47 10.75
N GLN A 187 12.19 5.14 10.08
CA GLN A 187 10.87 5.17 10.71
C GLN A 187 10.73 4.06 11.75
N ILE A 188 11.19 2.84 11.46
CA ILE A 188 11.15 1.71 12.41
C ILE A 188 11.96 2.06 13.67
N GLU A 189 13.16 2.62 13.50
CA GLU A 189 14.01 3.06 14.63
C GLU A 189 13.34 4.17 15.45
N LYS A 190 12.66 5.11 14.79
CA LYS A 190 11.89 6.16 15.45
C LYS A 190 10.73 5.58 16.27
N GLU A 191 9.92 4.69 15.70
CA GLU A 191 8.79 4.07 16.42
C GLU A 191 9.28 3.24 17.61
N ASN A 192 10.35 2.45 17.44
CA ASN A 192 10.95 1.68 18.53
C ASN A 192 11.43 2.58 19.67
N LYS A 193 12.05 3.72 19.36
CA LYS A 193 12.49 4.70 20.36
C LYS A 193 11.31 5.29 21.15
N GLU A 194 10.27 5.74 20.46
CA GLU A 194 9.10 6.38 21.09
C GLU A 194 8.27 5.40 21.92
N THR A 195 8.17 4.14 21.47
CA THR A 195 7.43 3.07 22.17
C THR A 195 8.30 2.29 23.17
N LYS A 196 9.58 2.68 23.33
CA LYS A 196 10.57 2.02 24.21
C LYS A 196 10.75 0.52 23.91
N ILE A 197 10.54 0.12 22.66
CA ILE A 197 10.78 -1.25 22.18
C ILE A 197 12.26 -1.40 21.84
N ILE A 198 12.87 -2.46 22.34
CA ILE A 198 14.24 -2.85 21.98
C ILE A 198 14.13 -4.06 21.04
N PRO A 199 14.42 -3.89 19.74
CA PRO A 199 14.35 -5.03 18.81
C PRO A 199 15.47 -6.03 19.13
N HIS A 200 15.18 -7.33 18.98
CA HIS A 200 16.20 -8.36 19.12
C HIS A 200 17.25 -8.29 18.00
N LYS A 201 16.82 -7.89 16.79
CA LYS A 201 17.72 -7.69 15.64
C LYS A 201 17.38 -6.39 14.92
N LYS A 202 18.42 -5.60 14.60
CA LYS A 202 18.29 -4.45 13.71
C LYS A 202 18.51 -4.88 12.25
N SER A 203 17.65 -4.39 11.37
CA SER A 203 17.77 -4.59 9.93
C SER A 203 18.88 -3.73 9.33
N ASN A 204 19.64 -4.30 8.40
CA ASN A 204 20.61 -3.56 7.59
C ASN A 204 19.98 -3.01 6.30
N CYS A 205 18.77 -3.44 5.95
CA CYS A 205 18.06 -3.01 4.75
C CYS A 205 17.49 -1.60 4.93
N LEU A 206 17.34 -0.87 3.82
CA LEU A 206 16.69 0.46 3.83
C LEU A 206 15.21 0.39 4.19
N TYR A 207 14.55 -0.71 3.80
CA TYR A 207 13.14 -0.96 4.07
C TYR A 207 12.97 -2.35 4.66
N SER A 208 12.02 -2.48 5.59
CA SER A 208 11.60 -3.76 6.12
C SER A 208 10.08 -3.90 6.05
N ILE A 209 9.60 -5.11 5.79
CA ILE A 209 8.18 -5.43 5.77
C ILE A 209 7.66 -5.38 7.21
N ILE A 210 6.70 -4.50 7.48
CA ILE A 210 6.06 -4.35 8.79
C ILE A 210 4.70 -5.03 8.87
N CYS A 211 4.07 -5.34 7.74
CA CYS A 211 2.79 -6.03 7.68
C CYS A 211 2.59 -6.67 6.29
N ILE A 212 1.95 -7.83 6.26
CA ILE A 212 1.56 -8.54 5.06
C ILE A 212 0.04 -8.65 5.05
N LYS A 213 -0.61 -8.18 3.98
CA LYS A 213 -2.06 -8.25 3.81
C LYS A 213 -2.43 -9.14 2.62
N PRO A 214 -2.96 -10.34 2.85
CA PRO A 214 -3.52 -11.17 1.79
C PRO A 214 -4.85 -10.58 1.31
N GLN A 215 -4.93 -10.24 0.03
CA GLN A 215 -6.09 -9.60 -0.58
C GLN A 215 -6.28 -10.00 -2.04
N ASP A 216 -7.43 -9.68 -2.62
CA ASP A 216 -7.73 -10.00 -4.02
C ASP A 216 -7.37 -8.88 -5.00
N GLU A 217 -6.98 -7.71 -4.48
CA GLU A 217 -6.64 -6.52 -5.25
C GLU A 217 -5.13 -6.32 -5.34
N ASP A 218 -4.64 -5.79 -6.46
CA ASP A 218 -3.22 -5.47 -6.70
C ASP A 218 -2.88 -4.00 -6.38
N TYR A 219 -3.70 -3.38 -5.52
CA TYR A 219 -3.56 -2.01 -5.06
C TYR A 219 -3.90 -1.87 -3.56
N GLU A 220 -3.49 -0.77 -2.95
CA GLU A 220 -3.66 -0.53 -1.51
C GLU A 220 -5.15 -0.42 -1.16
N LEU A 221 -5.65 -1.33 -0.32
CA LEU A 221 -6.95 -1.19 0.32
C LEU A 221 -6.84 -0.19 1.49
N PRO A 222 -7.85 0.67 1.72
CA PRO A 222 -7.79 1.66 2.79
C PRO A 222 -7.53 1.01 4.16
N MET A 223 -6.58 1.55 4.93
CA MET A 223 -6.39 1.16 6.32
C MET A 223 -7.68 1.33 7.13
N THR A 224 -7.87 0.57 8.21
CA THR A 224 -9.02 0.75 9.11
C THR A 224 -9.03 2.17 9.70
N PRO A 225 -10.20 2.80 9.93
CA PRO A 225 -10.27 4.17 10.46
C PRO A 225 -9.50 4.33 11.78
N ILE A 226 -9.57 3.32 12.64
CA ILE A 226 -8.84 3.32 13.92
C ILE A 226 -7.32 3.27 13.74
N THR A 227 -6.80 2.63 12.69
CA THR A 227 -5.37 2.64 12.39
C THR A 227 -4.93 4.04 11.97
N MET A 228 -5.75 4.77 11.21
CA MET A 228 -5.45 6.17 10.86
C MET A 228 -5.46 7.10 12.07
N LEU A 229 -6.40 6.91 13.01
CA LEU A 229 -6.44 7.67 14.26
C LEU A 229 -5.24 7.35 15.15
N ARG A 230 -4.91 6.07 15.35
CA ARG A 230 -3.75 5.68 16.15
C ARG A 230 -2.44 6.20 15.54
N ASN A 231 -2.34 6.28 14.22
CA ASN A 231 -1.16 6.85 13.56
C ASN A 231 -0.85 8.30 13.97
N THR A 232 -1.79 9.04 14.58
CA THR A 232 -1.48 10.37 15.13
C THR A 232 -0.78 10.32 16.50
N LEU A 233 -0.75 9.16 17.16
CA LEU A 233 -0.21 8.93 18.50
C LEU A 233 1.02 8.01 18.42
N ILE A 234 2.20 8.58 18.15
CA ILE A 234 3.43 7.79 17.98
C ILE A 234 3.81 6.99 19.24
N THR A 235 3.51 7.53 20.43
CA THR A 235 3.76 6.87 21.72
C THR A 235 2.86 5.65 21.95
N GLU A 236 1.76 5.52 21.19
CA GLU A 236 0.76 4.44 21.29
C GLU A 236 0.82 3.49 20.07
N GLY A 237 2.01 3.31 19.49
CA GLY A 237 2.25 2.40 18.36
C GLY A 237 1.73 2.91 17.00
N GLY A 238 1.45 4.21 16.90
CA GLY A 238 1.22 4.89 15.64
C GLY A 238 2.51 5.35 14.95
N SER A 239 2.41 5.80 13.70
CA SER A 239 3.57 6.30 12.96
C SER A 239 3.91 7.79 13.19
N GLY A 240 3.07 8.52 13.93
CA GLY A 240 3.22 9.95 14.18
C GLY A 240 2.83 10.84 13.00
N ILE A 241 2.00 10.35 12.08
CA ILE A 241 1.49 11.12 10.94
C ILE A 241 0.14 11.75 11.29
N ASN A 242 0.00 13.04 10.98
CA ASN A 242 -1.24 13.79 11.16
C ASN A 242 -2.39 13.18 10.36
N LEU A 243 -3.59 13.20 10.94
CA LEU A 243 -4.78 12.69 10.29
C LEU A 243 -5.11 13.46 9.01
N ASN A 244 -5.20 12.76 7.89
CA ASN A 244 -5.77 13.29 6.66
C ASN A 244 -7.28 13.00 6.63
N ARG A 245 -8.10 14.06 6.73
CA ARG A 245 -9.56 13.95 6.80
C ARG A 245 -10.18 13.31 5.56
N GLU A 246 -9.70 13.63 4.36
CA GLU A 246 -10.23 13.06 3.12
C GLU A 246 -9.95 11.55 3.05
N LYS A 247 -8.72 11.14 3.37
CA LYS A 247 -8.33 9.73 3.44
C LYS A 247 -9.06 8.97 4.54
N TYR A 248 -9.34 9.62 5.67
CA TYR A 248 -10.16 9.02 6.72
C TYR A 248 -11.58 8.74 6.25
N LEU A 249 -12.20 9.66 5.51
CA LEU A 249 -13.54 9.45 4.96
C LEU A 249 -13.56 8.37 3.86
N GLU A 250 -12.50 8.26 3.04
CA GLU A 250 -12.33 7.15 2.09
C GLU A 250 -12.26 5.80 2.82
N SER A 251 -11.46 5.74 3.90
CA SER A 251 -11.40 4.57 4.79
C SER A 251 -12.77 4.23 5.36
N VAL A 252 -13.49 5.19 5.95
CA VAL A 252 -14.84 4.96 6.49
C VAL A 252 -15.80 4.45 5.41
N LYS A 253 -15.76 5.00 4.19
CA LYS A 253 -16.63 4.56 3.09
C LYS A 253 -16.41 3.09 2.74
N TYR A 254 -15.15 2.66 2.64
CA TYR A 254 -14.79 1.27 2.39
C TYR A 254 -15.20 0.38 3.58
N TRP A 255 -14.72 0.71 4.77
CA TRP A 255 -14.92 -0.11 5.95
C TRP A 255 -16.37 -0.15 6.40
N ARG A 256 -17.24 0.81 6.06
CA ARG A 256 -18.69 0.73 6.34
C ARG A 256 -19.32 -0.53 5.77
N HIS A 257 -18.82 -1.02 4.64
CA HIS A 257 -19.34 -2.17 3.90
C HIS A 257 -18.42 -3.39 3.97
N HIS A 258 -17.33 -3.34 4.73
CA HIS A 258 -16.37 -4.42 4.85
C HIS A 258 -16.04 -4.70 6.32
N VAL A 259 -15.69 -5.94 6.62
CA VAL A 259 -15.31 -6.37 7.96
C VAL A 259 -14.10 -7.29 7.88
N SER A 260 -13.19 -7.15 8.84
CA SER A 260 -12.01 -7.99 8.94
C SER A 260 -12.39 -9.42 9.33
N ILE A 261 -11.60 -10.38 8.87
CA ILE A 261 -11.64 -11.77 9.29
C ILE A 261 -10.50 -11.98 10.27
N ILE A 262 -10.81 -12.46 11.48
CA ILE A 262 -9.80 -12.69 12.53
C ILE A 262 -9.95 -14.12 13.05
N ASP A 263 -8.83 -14.77 13.36
CA ASP A 263 -8.76 -16.15 13.86
C ASP A 263 -9.02 -16.26 15.39
N ASN A 264 -9.77 -15.29 15.96
CA ASN A 264 -10.03 -15.18 17.41
C ASN A 264 -10.89 -16.36 17.92
#